data_AF-A0A5R9KT82-F1
#
_entry.id   AF-A0A5R9KT82-F1
#
_cell.length_a   1.000
_cell.length_b   1.000
_cell.length_c   1.000
_cell.angle_alpha   90.00
_cell.angle_beta   90.00
_cell.angle_gamma   90.00
#
_symmetry.space_group_name_H-M   'P 1'
#
loop_
_entity.id
_entity.type
_entity.pdbx_description
1 polymer ?
#
loop_
_entity_poly.entity_id
_entity_poly.type
_entity_poly.pdbx_seq_one_letter_code
_entity_poly.pdbx_strand_id
1 'polypeptide(L)'
;MTKVFLPFLLVLIFASSVFSQKVTISIAAPRSLNDRRAILLTREKGFAAVVHSIQLGFDTTHLQMDKNLLPDLYQFQISQMKGSLTFFFESGTQIRLDTANLSSSLVTHSKSNVEWRMFQDNIQLPSEKRSNSYLLAEGRARKKNQIDSAAYWLNLQNIENQDLIEKTSAFIAANPRSYVSLYLLKNNWFALKNLGLFEKLDPMLAHHRNYRFLKERSKGLARN
;
A
#
# COMPACT_ATOMS: atom_id res chain seq x y z
N MET A 1 23.54 56.53 27.67
CA MET A 1 24.07 56.05 26.39
C MET A 1 23.89 54.55 26.32
N THR A 2 23.00 54.12 25.44
CA THR A 2 22.65 52.73 25.14
C THR A 2 23.82 52.01 24.48
N LYS A 3 24.17 50.82 24.97
CA LYS A 3 24.89 49.81 24.20
C LYS A 3 24.24 48.45 24.44
N VAL A 4 23.28 48.18 23.58
CA VAL A 4 22.79 46.84 23.25
C VAL A 4 23.94 46.12 22.55
N PHE A 5 24.37 44.97 23.06
CA PHE A 5 25.11 44.00 22.26
C PHE A 5 24.39 42.66 22.32
N LEU A 6 23.95 42.28 21.13
CA LEU A 6 23.27 41.07 20.69
C LEU A 6 23.77 39.79 21.38
N PRO A 7 22.88 38.88 21.83
CA PRO A 7 23.29 37.53 22.18
C PRO A 7 23.70 36.79 20.90
N PHE A 8 24.93 36.29 20.92
CA PHE A 8 25.52 35.46 19.88
C PHE A 8 24.74 34.15 19.77
N LEU A 9 23.88 34.09 18.76
CA LEU A 9 23.73 32.97 17.82
C LEU A 9 24.16 31.60 18.36
N LEU A 10 23.33 31.00 19.21
CA LEU A 10 23.37 29.56 19.48
C LEU A 10 22.03 28.96 19.01
N VAL A 11 21.78 29.15 17.71
CA VAL A 11 20.95 28.22 16.96
C VAL A 11 21.75 26.92 16.93
N LEU A 12 21.58 26.12 17.99
CA LEU A 12 21.73 24.67 17.91
C LEU A 12 20.70 24.24 16.87
N ILE A 13 21.15 24.30 15.62
CA ILE A 13 20.55 23.62 14.50
C ILE A 13 20.40 22.21 15.01
N PHE A 14 19.16 21.84 15.29
CA PHE A 14 18.70 20.47 15.28
C PHE A 14 19.11 19.94 13.91
N ALA A 15 20.36 19.48 13.80
CA ALA A 15 20.76 18.46 12.88
C ALA A 15 19.93 17.25 13.31
N SER A 16 18.68 17.27 12.86
CA SER A 16 17.85 16.10 12.72
C SER A 16 18.70 15.23 11.81
N SER A 17 19.49 14.39 12.46
CA SER A 17 20.13 13.26 11.85
C SER A 17 18.97 12.49 11.24
N VAL A 18 18.75 12.74 9.95
CA VAL A 18 17.89 11.93 9.12
C VAL A 18 18.61 10.59 9.10
N PHE A 19 18.35 9.80 10.13
CA PHE A 19 18.71 8.39 10.23
C PHE A 19 18.00 7.74 9.05
N SER A 20 18.67 7.74 7.90
CA SER A 20 18.38 6.88 6.77
C SER A 20 18.76 5.48 7.24
N GLN A 21 17.82 4.82 7.91
CA GLN A 21 18.02 3.43 8.30
C GLN A 21 18.06 2.61 7.02
N LYS A 22 19.17 1.90 6.80
CA LYS A 22 19.38 1.02 5.64
C LYS A 22 18.38 -0.13 5.69
N VAL A 23 17.21 0.04 5.07
CA VAL A 23 16.23 -1.04 4.95
C VAL A 23 16.70 -2.01 3.88
N THR A 24 17.36 -3.07 4.32
CA THR A 24 17.93 -4.07 3.42
C THR A 24 16.83 -5.04 2.99
N ILE A 25 16.48 -5.01 1.71
CA ILE A 25 15.81 -6.14 1.07
C ILE A 25 16.82 -7.00 0.35
N SER A 26 16.47 -8.28 0.20
CA SER A 26 17.26 -9.22 -0.58
C SER A 26 16.40 -9.70 -1.75
N ILE A 27 16.72 -9.22 -2.94
CA ILE A 27 16.13 -9.72 -4.19
C ILE A 27 17.09 -10.76 -4.75
N ALA A 28 16.71 -12.03 -4.68
CA ALA A 28 17.41 -13.12 -5.34
C ALA A 28 16.84 -13.28 -6.76
N ALA A 29 17.63 -12.90 -7.75
CA ALA A 29 17.28 -12.99 -9.17
C ALA A 29 18.02 -14.17 -9.84
N PRO A 30 17.34 -15.00 -10.64
CA PRO A 30 18.04 -15.97 -11.48
C PRO A 30 18.95 -15.27 -12.50
N ARG A 31 20.07 -15.90 -12.88
CA ARG A 31 21.08 -15.33 -13.79
C ARG A 31 20.51 -14.79 -15.11
N SER A 32 19.38 -15.32 -15.58
CA SER A 32 18.67 -14.87 -16.77
C SER A 32 18.06 -13.46 -16.66
N LEU A 33 18.01 -12.89 -15.46
CA LEU A 33 17.48 -11.55 -15.19
C LEU A 33 18.57 -10.52 -14.90
N ASN A 34 19.84 -10.89 -15.01
CA ASN A 34 20.97 -9.98 -14.82
C ASN A 34 20.88 -8.78 -15.78
N ASP A 35 21.24 -7.61 -15.28
CA ASP A 35 21.20 -6.32 -15.99
C ASP A 35 19.82 -5.86 -16.45
N ARG A 36 18.76 -6.60 -16.12
CA ARG A 36 17.41 -6.13 -16.37
C ARG A 36 17.09 -4.97 -15.45
N ARG A 37 16.51 -3.93 -16.07
CA ARG A 37 15.94 -2.81 -15.34
C ARG A 37 14.64 -3.26 -14.68
N ALA A 38 14.57 -3.05 -13.38
CA ALA A 38 13.39 -3.21 -12.57
C ALA A 38 12.91 -1.85 -12.03
N ILE A 39 11.62 -1.77 -11.78
CA ILE A 39 10.95 -0.58 -11.29
C ILE A 39 10.15 -0.97 -10.07
N LEU A 40 10.33 -0.21 -8.99
CA LEU A 40 9.51 -0.30 -7.80
C LEU A 40 8.63 0.95 -7.71
N LEU A 41 7.32 0.74 -7.60
CA LEU A 41 6.28 1.78 -7.62
C LEU A 41 5.49 1.75 -6.32
N THR A 42 5.27 2.90 -5.69
CA THR A 42 4.27 3.00 -4.62
C THR A 42 2.85 2.89 -5.19
N ARG A 43 1.97 2.15 -4.50
CA ARG A 43 0.55 2.00 -4.88
C ARG A 43 -0.35 3.11 -4.31
N GLU A 44 0.18 4.30 -4.08
CA GLU A 44 -0.60 5.41 -3.52
C GLU A 44 -1.50 6.05 -4.58
N LYS A 45 -2.82 6.14 -4.32
CA LYS A 45 -3.73 6.98 -5.10
C LYS A 45 -3.46 8.45 -4.74
N GLY A 46 -2.94 9.24 -5.68
CA GLY A 46 -2.88 10.71 -5.57
C GLY A 46 -1.61 11.33 -4.96
N PHE A 47 -0.58 10.55 -4.63
CA PHE A 47 0.76 11.07 -4.32
C PHE A 47 1.75 10.63 -5.41
N ALA A 48 2.77 11.46 -5.65
CA ALA A 48 3.84 11.18 -6.62
C ALA A 48 4.32 9.74 -6.45
N ALA A 49 4.05 8.89 -7.45
CA ALA A 49 4.50 7.51 -7.43
C ALA A 49 6.02 7.54 -7.22
N VAL A 50 6.49 7.03 -6.08
CA VAL A 50 7.93 7.00 -5.85
C VAL A 50 8.44 5.85 -6.68
N VAL A 51 9.17 6.20 -7.74
CA VAL A 51 9.71 5.27 -8.72
C VAL A 51 11.17 5.02 -8.38
N HIS A 52 11.49 3.83 -7.89
CA HIS A 52 12.89 3.42 -7.76
C HIS A 52 13.27 2.57 -8.96
N SER A 53 14.22 3.06 -9.77
CA SER A 53 14.85 2.29 -10.83
C SER A 53 15.96 1.45 -10.23
N ILE A 54 15.92 0.15 -10.48
CA ILE A 54 16.82 -0.83 -9.88
C ILE A 54 17.45 -1.62 -11.01
N GLN A 55 18.77 -1.74 -11.02
CA GLN A 55 19.45 -2.70 -11.89
C GLN A 55 19.63 -4.00 -11.12
N LEU A 56 19.10 -5.10 -11.67
CA LEU A 56 19.21 -6.41 -11.05
C LEU A 56 20.63 -6.96 -11.22
N GLY A 57 21.26 -7.30 -10.09
CA GLY A 57 22.59 -7.89 -10.04
C GLY A 57 22.56 -9.41 -9.98
N PHE A 58 23.75 -10.02 -10.05
CA PHE A 58 23.96 -11.47 -10.08
C PHE A 58 23.57 -12.19 -8.78
N ASP A 59 23.67 -11.51 -7.63
CA ASP A 59 23.39 -12.10 -6.32
C ASP A 59 22.15 -11.48 -5.67
N THR A 60 22.37 -10.47 -4.83
CA THR A 60 21.37 -9.89 -3.96
C THR A 60 21.37 -8.40 -4.14
N THR A 61 20.28 -7.84 -4.68
CA THR A 61 20.16 -6.37 -4.76
C THR A 61 19.64 -5.82 -3.45
N HIS A 62 20.43 -4.98 -2.80
CA HIS A 62 20.04 -4.24 -1.60
C HIS A 62 19.56 -2.84 -1.96
N LEU A 63 18.31 -2.54 -1.63
CA LEU A 63 17.74 -1.20 -1.82
C LEU A 63 17.91 -0.36 -0.56
N GLN A 64 18.00 0.96 -0.74
CA GLN A 64 17.97 1.93 0.35
C GLN A 64 16.73 2.79 0.16
N MET A 65 15.92 2.89 1.22
CA MET A 65 14.63 3.57 1.22
C MET A 65 14.54 4.45 2.46
N ASP A 66 13.85 5.58 2.35
CA ASP A 66 13.52 6.39 3.52
C ASP A 66 12.57 5.60 4.44
N LYS A 67 12.89 5.57 5.73
CA LYS A 67 12.08 4.95 6.79
C LYS A 67 10.64 5.42 6.81
N ASN A 68 10.37 6.65 6.36
CA ASN A 68 9.02 7.20 6.33
C ASN A 68 8.17 6.55 5.24
N LEU A 69 8.79 5.91 4.24
CA LEU A 69 8.09 5.29 3.12
C LEU A 69 7.71 3.82 3.38
N LEU A 70 8.02 3.29 4.58
CA LEU A 70 7.92 1.88 4.94
C LEU A 70 7.37 1.69 6.37
N PRO A 71 6.66 0.57 6.66
CA PRO A 71 6.15 -0.41 5.72
C PRO A 71 4.98 0.08 4.86
N ASP A 72 5.01 -0.17 3.55
CA ASP A 72 3.90 0.21 2.65
C ASP A 72 3.77 -0.76 1.47
N LEU A 73 2.68 -0.67 0.72
CA LEU A 73 2.42 -1.51 -0.44
C LEU A 73 3.12 -0.96 -1.69
N TYR A 74 3.94 -1.82 -2.30
CA TYR A 74 4.66 -1.52 -3.53
C TYR A 74 4.31 -2.52 -4.63
N GLN A 75 4.51 -2.08 -5.86
CA GLN A 75 4.44 -2.90 -7.06
C GLN A 75 5.83 -2.94 -7.70
N PHE A 76 6.34 -4.13 -7.89
CA PHE A 76 7.62 -4.40 -8.54
C PHE A 76 7.39 -4.94 -9.95
N GLN A 77 8.04 -4.31 -10.91
CA GLN A 77 7.96 -4.61 -12.33
C GLN A 77 9.37 -4.81 -12.87
N ILE A 78 9.55 -5.75 -13.79
CA ILE A 78 10.82 -5.97 -14.48
C ILE A 78 10.58 -5.82 -15.98
N SER A 79 11.51 -5.14 -16.66
CA SER A 79 11.44 -4.96 -18.10
C SER A 79 11.32 -6.30 -18.83
N GLN A 80 10.41 -6.37 -19.80
CA GLN A 80 10.16 -7.56 -20.63
C GLN A 80 9.83 -8.83 -19.82
N MET A 81 9.19 -8.68 -18.65
CA MET A 81 8.62 -9.78 -17.89
C MET A 81 7.11 -9.67 -17.80
N LYS A 82 6.43 -10.82 -17.77
CA LYS A 82 4.99 -10.87 -17.58
C LYS A 82 4.63 -10.56 -16.13
N GLY A 83 3.61 -9.74 -15.95
CA GLY A 83 3.01 -9.46 -14.64
C GLY A 83 3.81 -8.48 -13.79
N SER A 84 3.36 -8.31 -12.55
CA SER A 84 4.01 -7.47 -11.54
C SER A 84 3.80 -8.06 -10.16
N LEU A 85 4.83 -8.01 -9.31
CA LEU A 85 4.74 -8.44 -7.93
C LEU A 85 4.20 -7.31 -7.07
N THR A 86 3.07 -7.50 -6.42
CA THR A 86 2.57 -6.55 -5.40
C THR A 86 2.87 -7.11 -4.01
N PHE A 87 3.54 -6.32 -3.17
CA PHE A 87 4.01 -6.78 -1.88
C PHE A 87 4.15 -5.61 -0.89
N PHE A 88 4.05 -5.89 0.41
CA PHE A 88 4.43 -4.94 1.44
C PHE A 88 5.95 -4.88 1.52
N PHE A 89 6.51 -3.69 1.32
CA PHE A 89 7.93 -3.48 1.48
C PHE A 89 8.20 -3.21 2.96
N GLU A 90 8.88 -4.13 3.63
CA GLU A 90 9.34 -3.97 5.02
C GLU A 90 10.76 -4.47 5.22
N SER A 91 11.39 -4.03 6.31
CA SER A 91 12.77 -4.42 6.61
C SER A 91 12.90 -5.92 6.83
N GLY A 92 13.90 -6.52 6.18
CA GLY A 92 14.14 -7.96 6.24
C GLY A 92 13.36 -8.77 5.21
N THR A 93 12.53 -8.14 4.37
CA THR A 93 11.80 -8.84 3.31
C THR A 93 12.77 -9.49 2.31
N GLN A 94 12.53 -10.75 1.99
CA GLN A 94 13.25 -11.49 0.96
C GLN A 94 12.33 -11.84 -0.19
N ILE A 95 12.79 -11.57 -1.42
CA ILE A 95 12.03 -11.80 -2.65
C ILE A 95 12.81 -12.76 -3.54
N ARG A 96 12.19 -13.90 -3.86
CA ARG A 96 12.69 -14.83 -4.88
C ARG A 96 11.86 -14.68 -6.15
N LEU A 97 12.50 -14.19 -7.21
CA LEU A 97 11.81 -13.87 -8.46
C LEU A 97 11.48 -15.11 -9.27
N ASP A 98 10.25 -15.18 -9.78
CA ASP A 98 9.81 -16.18 -10.74
C ASP A 98 9.99 -15.63 -12.17
N THR A 99 10.77 -16.34 -12.99
CA THR A 99 11.10 -15.95 -14.36
C THR A 99 9.94 -16.15 -15.34
N ALA A 100 8.98 -17.02 -15.05
CA ALA A 100 7.83 -17.28 -15.91
C ALA A 100 6.73 -16.21 -15.73
N ASN A 101 6.49 -15.81 -14.48
CA ASN A 101 5.55 -14.73 -14.16
C ASN A 101 5.94 -14.03 -12.87
N LEU A 102 6.23 -12.73 -12.97
CA LEU A 102 6.69 -11.94 -11.84
C LEU A 102 5.67 -11.90 -10.70
N SER A 103 4.37 -11.97 -10.99
CA SER A 103 3.31 -11.98 -9.97
C SER A 103 3.35 -13.23 -9.08
N SER A 104 3.98 -14.31 -9.54
CA SER A 104 4.12 -15.58 -8.80
C SER A 104 5.37 -15.62 -7.91
N SER A 105 6.15 -14.53 -7.88
CA SER A 105 7.38 -14.45 -7.08
C SER A 105 7.09 -14.64 -5.59
N LEU A 106 8.01 -15.31 -4.90
CA LEU A 106 7.84 -15.65 -3.49
C LEU A 106 8.41 -14.53 -2.61
N VAL A 107 7.57 -13.98 -1.75
CA VAL A 107 7.94 -13.01 -0.71
C VAL A 107 7.93 -13.70 0.65
N THR A 108 9.03 -13.63 1.38
CA THR A 108 9.20 -14.26 2.70
C THR A 108 9.75 -13.27 3.73
N HIS A 109 9.79 -13.71 5.00
CA HIS A 109 10.26 -12.91 6.13
C HIS A 109 9.49 -11.61 6.32
N SER A 110 8.19 -11.66 6.04
CA SER A 110 7.32 -10.50 6.16
C SER A 110 5.93 -10.89 6.65
N LYS A 111 5.54 -10.37 7.83
CA LYS A 111 4.21 -10.60 8.40
C LYS A 111 3.15 -9.86 7.58
N SER A 112 3.44 -8.63 7.17
CA SER A 112 2.49 -7.83 6.38
C SER A 112 2.21 -8.44 5.01
N ASN A 113 3.16 -9.16 4.40
CA ASN A 113 2.88 -9.90 3.17
C ASN A 113 1.99 -11.13 3.37
N VAL A 114 2.09 -11.82 4.51
CA VAL A 114 1.18 -12.92 4.86
C VAL A 114 -0.24 -12.39 5.05
N GLU A 115 -0.39 -11.32 5.85
CA GLU A 115 -1.68 -10.66 6.09
C GLU A 115 -2.27 -10.08 4.80
N TRP A 116 -1.44 -9.49 3.95
CA TRP A 116 -1.86 -8.96 2.65
C TRP A 116 -2.37 -10.06 1.74
N ARG A 117 -1.65 -11.19 1.64
CA ARG A 117 -2.12 -12.36 0.87
C ARG A 117 -3.45 -12.87 1.40
N MET A 118 -3.60 -12.99 2.72
CA MET A 118 -4.87 -13.39 3.34
C MET A 118 -6.02 -12.43 2.98
N PHE A 119 -5.77 -11.12 3.01
CA PHE A 119 -6.76 -10.12 2.58
C PHE A 119 -7.09 -10.27 1.09
N GLN A 120 -6.07 -10.42 0.24
CA GLN A 120 -6.26 -10.55 -1.20
C GLN A 120 -7.07 -11.79 -1.57
N ASP A 121 -6.67 -12.95 -1.07
CA ASP A 121 -7.23 -14.23 -1.47
C ASP A 121 -8.67 -14.41 -0.95
N ASN A 122 -8.96 -13.89 0.24
CA ASN A 122 -10.25 -14.11 0.90
C ASN A 122 -11.25 -12.96 0.71
N ILE A 123 -10.80 -11.74 0.43
CA ILE A 123 -11.65 -10.55 0.37
C ILE A 123 -11.55 -9.88 -1.01
N GLN A 124 -10.36 -9.40 -1.38
CA GLN A 124 -10.21 -8.54 -2.55
C GLN A 124 -10.47 -9.27 -3.87
N LEU A 125 -9.74 -10.36 -4.15
CA LEU A 125 -9.83 -11.07 -5.44
C LEU A 125 -11.21 -11.69 -5.68
N PRO A 126 -11.87 -12.33 -4.69
CA PRO A 126 -13.24 -12.80 -4.88
C PRO A 126 -14.21 -11.66 -5.22
N SER A 127 -14.05 -10.49 -4.59
CA SER A 127 -14.89 -9.34 -4.86
C SER A 127 -14.64 -8.75 -6.25
N GLU A 128 -13.38 -8.57 -6.64
CA GLU A 128 -13.00 -8.13 -7.98
C GLU A 128 -13.54 -9.07 -9.08
N LYS A 129 -13.49 -10.39 -8.86
CA LYS A 129 -14.04 -11.37 -9.79
C LYS A 129 -15.55 -11.20 -9.99
N ARG A 130 -16.31 -11.03 -8.90
CA ARG A 130 -17.77 -10.81 -8.95
C ARG A 130 -18.10 -9.46 -9.60
N SER A 131 -17.45 -8.39 -9.16
CA SER A 131 -17.63 -7.03 -9.70
C SER A 131 -17.39 -6.98 -11.21
N ASN A 132 -16.29 -7.58 -11.69
CA ASN A 132 -16.00 -7.67 -13.13
C ASN A 132 -17.09 -8.43 -13.91
N SER A 133 -17.64 -9.51 -13.33
CA SER A 133 -18.72 -10.26 -13.97
C SER A 133 -20.00 -9.43 -14.10
N TYR A 134 -20.34 -8.64 -13.07
CA TYR A 134 -21.50 -7.76 -13.09
C TYR A 134 -21.34 -6.62 -14.08
N LEU A 135 -20.15 -6.01 -14.13
CA LEU A 135 -19.83 -4.94 -15.10
C LEU A 135 -19.95 -5.44 -16.55
N LEU A 136 -19.46 -6.65 -16.84
CA LEU A 136 -19.60 -7.26 -18.16
C LEU A 136 -21.06 -7.54 -18.51
N ALA A 137 -21.85 -8.01 -17.55
CA ALA A 137 -23.27 -8.29 -17.74
C ALA A 137 -24.10 -7.00 -17.95
N GLU A 138 -23.81 -5.95 -17.19
CA GLU A 138 -24.37 -4.60 -17.39
C GLU A 138 -24.06 -4.08 -18.80
N GLY A 139 -22.79 -4.16 -19.22
CA GLY A 139 -22.38 -3.73 -20.56
C GLY A 139 -23.10 -4.50 -21.68
N ARG A 140 -23.36 -5.79 -21.49
CA ARG A 140 -24.16 -6.60 -22.43
C ARG A 140 -25.63 -6.18 -22.45
N ALA A 141 -26.23 -5.91 -21.29
CA ALA A 141 -27.62 -5.46 -21.19
C ALA A 141 -27.82 -4.08 -21.84
N ARG A 142 -26.90 -3.14 -21.61
CA ARG A 142 -26.91 -1.81 -22.25
C ARG A 142 -26.82 -1.91 -23.77
N LYS A 143 -25.93 -2.77 -24.30
CA LYS A 143 -25.83 -3.02 -25.75
C LYS A 143 -27.11 -3.58 -26.38
N LYS A 144 -27.94 -4.27 -25.60
CA LYS A 144 -29.23 -4.83 -26.03
C LYS A 144 -30.42 -3.92 -25.71
N ASN A 145 -30.19 -2.69 -25.23
CA ASN A 145 -31.22 -1.76 -24.76
C ASN A 145 -32.16 -2.34 -23.69
N GLN A 146 -31.64 -3.26 -22.85
CA GLN A 146 -32.40 -3.87 -21.75
C GLN A 146 -32.20 -3.06 -20.45
N ILE A 147 -33.00 -2.02 -20.28
CA ILE A 147 -32.84 -1.03 -19.20
C ILE A 147 -32.95 -1.67 -17.81
N ASP A 148 -33.99 -2.48 -17.57
CA ASP A 148 -34.20 -3.13 -16.27
C ASP A 148 -33.07 -4.10 -15.91
N SER A 149 -32.55 -4.82 -16.90
CA SER A 149 -31.40 -5.69 -16.71
C SER A 149 -30.13 -4.89 -16.40
N ALA A 150 -29.91 -3.75 -17.06
CA ALA A 150 -28.79 -2.88 -16.75
C ALA A 150 -28.88 -2.33 -15.31
N ALA A 151 -30.07 -1.90 -14.88
CA ALA A 151 -30.32 -1.44 -13.52
C ALA A 151 -30.09 -2.55 -12.48
N TYR A 152 -30.50 -3.79 -12.76
CA TYR A 152 -30.24 -4.95 -11.91
C TYR A 152 -28.73 -5.19 -11.71
N TRP A 153 -27.94 -5.22 -12.79
CA TRP A 153 -26.49 -5.42 -12.68
C TRP A 153 -25.77 -4.28 -11.98
N LEU A 154 -26.24 -3.05 -12.16
CA LEU A 154 -25.73 -1.89 -11.43
C LEU A 154 -26.03 -2.02 -9.92
N ASN A 155 -27.22 -2.48 -9.54
CA ASN A 155 -27.56 -2.72 -8.14
C ASN A 155 -26.66 -3.80 -7.52
N LEU A 156 -26.37 -4.88 -8.25
CA LEU A 156 -25.45 -5.91 -7.78
C LEU A 156 -24.02 -5.39 -7.58
N GLN A 157 -23.55 -4.45 -8.42
CA GLN A 157 -22.27 -3.78 -8.21
C GLN A 157 -22.26 -2.94 -6.92
N ASN A 158 -23.36 -2.25 -6.61
CA ASN A 158 -23.49 -1.49 -5.37
C ASN A 158 -23.46 -2.39 -4.13
N ILE A 159 -24.20 -3.51 -4.17
CA ILE A 159 -24.20 -4.51 -3.09
C ILE A 159 -22.80 -5.10 -2.89
N GLU A 160 -22.11 -5.46 -3.98
CA GLU A 160 -20.75 -5.99 -3.91
C GLU A 160 -19.75 -4.98 -3.31
N ASN A 161 -19.88 -3.69 -3.68
CA ASN A 161 -19.03 -2.65 -3.12
C ASN A 161 -19.29 -2.45 -1.61
N GLN A 162 -20.54 -2.54 -1.16
CA GLN A 162 -20.87 -2.48 0.26
C GLN A 162 -20.28 -3.68 1.03
N ASP A 163 -20.44 -4.90 0.50
CA ASP A 163 -19.84 -6.12 1.07
C ASP A 163 -18.31 -6.04 1.16
N LEU A 164 -17.64 -5.50 0.13
CA LEU A 164 -16.20 -5.27 0.16
C LEU A 164 -15.77 -4.30 1.26
N ILE A 165 -16.50 -3.19 1.43
CA ILE A 165 -16.23 -2.20 2.48
C ILE A 165 -16.46 -2.81 3.87
N GLU A 166 -17.54 -3.56 4.05
CA GLU A 166 -17.84 -4.26 5.30
C GLU A 166 -16.73 -5.25 5.67
N LYS A 167 -16.36 -6.15 4.74
CA LYS A 167 -15.27 -7.13 4.96
C LYS A 167 -13.93 -6.46 5.22
N THR A 168 -13.64 -5.36 4.53
CA THR A 168 -12.43 -4.55 4.77
C THR A 168 -12.46 -3.95 6.18
N SER A 169 -13.60 -3.41 6.62
CA SER A 169 -13.74 -2.84 7.97
C SER A 169 -13.57 -3.91 9.06
N ALA A 170 -14.13 -5.11 8.85
CA ALA A 170 -13.99 -6.24 9.75
C ALA A 170 -12.54 -6.73 9.83
N PHE A 171 -11.84 -6.82 8.69
CA PHE A 171 -10.43 -7.16 8.66
C PHE A 171 -9.57 -6.17 9.47
N ILE A 172 -9.82 -4.87 9.31
CA ILE A 172 -9.11 -3.81 10.05
C ILE A 172 -9.36 -3.96 11.56
N ALA A 173 -10.61 -4.13 11.97
CA ALA A 173 -10.97 -4.28 13.38
C ALA A 173 -10.36 -5.52 14.03
N ALA A 174 -10.23 -6.63 13.29
CA ALA A 174 -9.61 -7.86 13.76
C ALA A 174 -8.07 -7.79 13.82
N ASN A 175 -7.45 -6.87 13.09
CA ASN A 175 -5.99 -6.78 12.97
C ASN A 175 -5.47 -5.36 13.28
N PRO A 176 -5.66 -4.84 14.51
CA PRO A 176 -5.37 -3.44 14.84
C PRO A 176 -3.88 -3.07 14.82
N ARG A 177 -2.98 -4.06 14.94
CA ARG A 177 -1.52 -3.90 14.88
C ARG A 177 -0.94 -4.02 13.47
N SER A 178 -1.77 -4.26 12.46
CA SER A 178 -1.31 -4.58 11.10
C SER A 178 -1.01 -3.34 10.29
N TYR A 179 0.15 -3.32 9.61
CA TYR A 179 0.44 -2.33 8.57
C TYR A 179 -0.51 -2.45 7.37
N VAL A 180 -1.06 -3.64 7.12
CA VAL A 180 -2.09 -3.86 6.10
C VAL A 180 -3.37 -3.14 6.49
N SER A 181 -3.83 -3.28 7.74
CA SER A 181 -4.99 -2.55 8.25
C SER A 181 -4.81 -1.04 8.18
N LEU A 182 -3.61 -0.55 8.52
CA LEU A 182 -3.27 0.87 8.42
C LEU A 182 -3.33 1.38 6.97
N TYR A 183 -2.77 0.62 6.03
CA TYR A 183 -2.83 0.91 4.59
C TYR A 183 -4.27 0.91 4.06
N LEU A 184 -5.05 -0.12 4.39
CA LEU A 184 -6.45 -0.26 3.97
C LEU A 184 -7.32 0.88 4.50
N LEU A 185 -7.16 1.26 5.76
CA LEU A 185 -7.90 2.37 6.34
C LEU A 185 -7.55 3.70 5.67
N LYS A 186 -6.26 3.95 5.42
CA LYS A 186 -5.79 5.15 4.71
C LYS A 186 -6.37 5.24 3.31
N ASN A 187 -6.35 4.14 2.56
CA ASN A 187 -6.83 4.13 1.17
C ASN A 187 -8.36 4.15 1.03
N ASN A 188 -9.08 3.67 2.02
CA ASN A 188 -10.55 3.65 2.05
C ASN A 188 -11.13 4.68 3.03
N TRP A 189 -10.36 5.71 3.38
CA TRP A 189 -10.71 6.64 4.45
C TRP A 189 -12.11 7.23 4.29
N PHE A 190 -12.48 7.67 3.09
CA PHE A 190 -13.79 8.28 2.87
C PHE A 190 -14.97 7.35 3.12
N ALA A 191 -14.81 6.05 2.83
CA ALA A 191 -15.85 5.05 3.09
C ALA A 191 -15.86 4.60 4.57
N LEU A 192 -14.71 4.66 5.24
CA LEU A 192 -14.53 4.06 6.57
C LEU A 192 -14.46 5.07 7.73
N LYS A 193 -14.33 6.37 7.46
CA LYS A 193 -14.05 7.42 8.46
C LYS A 193 -15.03 7.48 9.64
N ASN A 194 -16.29 7.09 9.42
CA ASN A 194 -17.34 7.18 10.44
C ASN A 194 -17.52 5.88 11.25
N LEU A 195 -16.70 4.85 10.99
CA LEU A 195 -16.80 3.53 11.63
C LEU A 195 -15.95 3.38 12.90
N GLY A 196 -15.28 4.47 13.34
CA GLY A 196 -14.42 4.45 14.53
C GLY A 196 -13.22 3.51 14.41
N LEU A 197 -12.76 3.22 13.19
CA LEU A 197 -11.68 2.25 12.95
C LEU A 197 -10.31 2.81 13.29
N PHE A 198 -10.12 4.13 13.21
CA PHE A 198 -8.84 4.76 13.54
C PHE A 198 -8.52 4.60 15.03
N GLU A 199 -9.51 4.79 15.89
CA GLU A 199 -9.41 4.67 17.35
C GLU A 199 -9.12 3.23 17.80
N LYS A 200 -9.47 2.25 16.96
CA LYS A 200 -9.19 0.83 17.19
C LYS A 200 -7.77 0.42 16.79
N LEU A 201 -7.07 1.21 15.96
CA LEU A 201 -5.70 0.90 15.57
C LEU A 201 -4.76 0.98 16.79
N ASP A 202 -3.76 0.09 16.81
CA ASP A 202 -2.81 0.05 17.91
C ASP A 202 -1.92 1.31 17.90
N PRO A 203 -1.78 2.04 19.03
CA PRO A 203 -0.92 3.21 19.14
C PRO A 203 0.57 2.95 18.83
N MET A 204 1.03 1.70 18.88
CA MET A 204 2.38 1.32 18.45
C MET A 204 2.63 1.63 16.97
N LEU A 205 1.60 1.89 16.16
CA LEU A 205 1.72 2.33 14.77
C LEU A 205 1.98 3.85 14.62
N ALA A 206 2.00 4.61 15.72
CA ALA A 206 2.04 6.08 15.69
C ALA A 206 3.28 6.70 15.03
N HIS A 207 4.40 5.96 14.95
CA HIS A 207 5.59 6.38 14.22
C HIS A 207 5.37 6.40 12.70
N HIS A 208 4.45 5.59 12.19
CA HIS A 208 4.21 5.42 10.77
C HIS A 208 3.53 6.64 10.13
N ARG A 209 3.93 7.02 8.92
CA ARG A 209 3.38 8.19 8.21
C ARG A 209 1.87 8.12 8.03
N ASN A 210 1.35 6.94 7.68
CA ASN A 210 -0.08 6.75 7.40
C ASN A 210 -0.91 6.91 8.68
N TYR A 211 -0.35 6.55 9.85
CA TYR A 211 -1.02 6.77 11.13
C TYR A 211 -1.10 8.26 11.44
N ARG A 212 0.01 9.00 11.28
CA ARG A 212 0.04 10.46 11.47
C ARG A 212 -0.94 11.17 10.53
N PHE A 213 -0.97 10.78 9.26
CA PHE A 213 -1.93 11.28 8.28
C PHE A 213 -3.39 11.03 8.71
N LEU A 214 -3.72 9.81 9.12
CA LEU A 214 -5.07 9.46 9.58
C LEU A 214 -5.45 10.23 10.86
N LYS A 215 -4.50 10.41 11.79
CA LYS A 215 -4.69 11.20 13.02
C LYS A 215 -5.01 12.66 12.72
N GLU A 216 -4.38 13.25 11.71
CA GLU A 216 -4.67 14.62 11.28
C GLU A 216 -6.04 14.70 10.60
N ARG A 217 -6.37 13.72 9.75
CA ARG A 217 -7.67 13.62 9.09
C ARG A 217 -8.83 13.41 10.07
N SER A 218 -8.65 12.62 11.13
CA SER A 218 -9.69 12.36 12.14
C SER A 218 -9.97 13.59 13.01
N LYS A 219 -8.95 14.41 13.32
CA LYS A 219 -9.16 15.70 14.01
C LYS A 219 -10.05 16.67 13.23
N GLY A 220 -10.00 16.63 11.90
CA GLY A 220 -10.88 17.43 11.04
C GLY A 220 -12.35 16.99 11.09
N LEU A 221 -12.64 15.76 11.50
CA LEU A 221 -14.00 15.26 11.69
C LEU A 221 -14.56 15.62 13.06
N ALA A 222 -13.72 15.71 14.10
CA ALA A 222 -14.13 16.10 15.45
C ALA A 222 -14.40 17.61 15.62
N ARG A 223 -14.15 18.42 14.58
CA ARG A 223 -14.32 19.88 14.58
C ARG A 223 -15.51 20.38 13.76
N ASN A 224 -16.27 19.47 13.15
CA ASN A 224 -17.53 19.74 12.45
C ASN A 224 -18.68 19.09 13.22
#